data_AF-A0A930PEJ7-F1
#
_entry.id   AF-A0A930PEJ7-F1
#
_cell.length_a   1.000
_cell.length_b   1.000
_cell.length_c   1.000
_cell.angle_alpha   90.00
_cell.angle_beta   90.00
_cell.angle_gamma   90.00
#
_symmetry.space_group_name_H-M   'P 1'
#
loop_
_entity.id
_entity.type
_entity.pdbx_description
1 polymer ?
#
loop_
_entity_poly.entity_id
_entity_poly.type
_entity_poly.pdbx_seq_one_letter_code
_entity_poly.pdbx_strand_id
1 'polypeptide(L)'
;MTLSFTACSSSDDNGGKGKIERPKYLSDAARYKITTQGSTWKSLELTEDGRYFIVYDGSVSGSSSQDNDDVIVSGSYEKKGNRYVLNTVGELTITANNNSYELLLTNKGKSLKFSAQKSGTLPSNKVNDELCRTWVFSKCYIVVKYDGKKVYNASSTSANELYDGFRSAINTPEYKDKLKLSQDKEEDVDGLRLLRTVTFTHAGSYYVTTTDGREDLMNYWKWINANELIIGFSENEDLTSVHDQAALKFYNGQLIMVDSQSKGREEVTITMEFQPVHTDR
;
A
#
# COMPACT_ATOMS: atom_id res chain seq x y z
N MET A 1 -32.52 34.58 -36.60
CA MET A 1 -31.44 34.08 -35.74
C MET A 1 -32.04 33.70 -34.41
N THR A 2 -32.35 32.42 -34.26
CA THR A 2 -32.79 31.80 -33.02
C THR A 2 -32.53 30.31 -33.14
N LEU A 3 -32.03 29.78 -32.03
CA LEU A 3 -31.56 28.44 -31.68
C LEU A 3 -32.25 27.25 -32.35
N SER A 4 -31.46 26.21 -32.63
CA SER A 4 -31.89 24.81 -32.46
C SER A 4 -30.71 23.97 -32.02
N PHE A 5 -30.89 23.33 -30.86
CA PHE A 5 -30.02 22.30 -30.32
C PHE A 5 -30.28 21.00 -31.07
N THR A 6 -29.23 20.29 -31.47
CA THR A 6 -29.33 18.88 -31.88
C THR A 6 -28.25 18.09 -31.16
N ALA A 7 -28.71 17.23 -30.25
CA ALA A 7 -27.93 16.15 -29.67
C ALA A 7 -28.09 14.91 -30.56
N CYS A 8 -26.96 14.30 -30.93
CA CYS A 8 -26.76 12.91 -31.37
C CYS A 8 -25.25 12.66 -31.15
N SER A 9 -24.84 11.99 -30.08
CA SER A 9 -24.83 10.54 -29.84
C SER A 9 -23.73 9.80 -30.61
N SER A 10 -23.10 8.86 -29.89
CA SER A 10 -22.10 7.89 -30.30
C SER A 10 -20.71 8.43 -30.66
N SER A 11 -19.73 8.17 -29.80
CA SER A 11 -18.70 7.17 -30.09
C SER A 11 -17.81 6.94 -28.87
N ASP A 12 -17.44 5.68 -28.71
CA ASP A 12 -16.54 5.10 -27.74
C ASP A 12 -15.28 5.94 -27.50
N ASP A 13 -14.96 6.16 -26.21
CA ASP A 13 -13.57 6.26 -25.77
C ASP A 13 -13.44 5.50 -24.45
N ASN A 14 -12.99 4.25 -24.56
CA ASN A 14 -12.43 3.48 -23.45
C ASN A 14 -11.25 4.29 -22.89
N GLY A 15 -11.49 5.01 -21.80
CA GLY A 15 -10.51 5.84 -21.10
C GLY A 15 -9.44 5.02 -20.37
N GLY A 16 -8.62 4.27 -21.11
CA GLY A 16 -7.38 3.68 -20.60
C GLY A 16 -6.28 4.75 -20.56
N LYS A 17 -6.19 5.49 -19.46
CA LYS A 17 -5.07 6.41 -19.24
C LYS A 17 -3.79 5.63 -18.89
N GLY A 18 -2.86 5.57 -19.84
CA GLY A 18 -1.44 5.86 -19.58
C GLY A 18 -0.51 4.67 -19.26
N LYS A 19 0.66 4.71 -19.91
CA LYS A 19 1.84 3.93 -19.53
C LYS A 19 2.28 4.32 -18.12
N ILE A 20 2.65 3.34 -17.28
CA ILE A 20 3.22 3.61 -15.95
C ILE A 20 4.59 4.28 -16.16
N GLU A 21 4.70 5.54 -15.76
CA GLU A 21 5.95 6.29 -15.85
C GLU A 21 6.93 5.90 -14.74
N ARG A 22 8.23 6.06 -15.03
CA ARG A 22 9.27 5.83 -14.05
C ARG A 22 9.16 6.85 -12.91
N PRO A 23 9.24 6.45 -11.63
CA PRO A 23 9.12 7.39 -10.52
C PRO A 23 10.19 8.50 -10.53
N LYS A 24 9.79 9.73 -10.20
CA LYS A 24 10.63 10.94 -10.28
C LYS A 24 11.84 10.91 -9.35
N TYR A 25 11.68 10.39 -8.13
CA TYR A 25 12.68 10.44 -7.07
C TYR A 25 13.34 9.10 -6.80
N LEU A 26 13.38 8.21 -7.80
CA LEU A 26 13.95 6.87 -7.67
C LEU A 26 15.39 6.86 -7.11
N SER A 27 16.22 7.84 -7.47
CA SER A 27 17.61 7.95 -6.96
C SER A 27 17.70 8.44 -5.51
N ASP A 28 16.64 9.07 -5.01
CA ASP A 28 16.58 9.67 -3.68
C ASP A 28 15.87 8.77 -2.67
N ALA A 29 15.06 7.84 -3.17
CA ALA A 29 14.30 6.91 -2.36
C ALA A 29 15.21 6.06 -1.48
N ALA A 30 14.91 6.03 -0.19
CA ALA A 30 15.68 5.33 0.82
C ALA A 30 14.92 5.28 2.14
N ARG A 31 15.03 4.13 2.82
CA ARG A 31 14.66 3.97 4.22
C ARG A 31 15.88 4.16 5.12
N TYR A 32 15.69 4.93 6.18
CA TYR A 32 16.67 5.18 7.24
C TYR A 32 16.11 4.70 8.57
N LYS A 33 16.71 3.65 9.14
CA LYS A 33 16.41 3.15 10.48
C LYS A 33 17.11 4.02 11.51
N ILE A 34 16.36 4.58 12.44
CA ILE A 34 16.89 5.49 13.45
C ILE A 34 17.61 4.68 14.53
N THR A 35 18.85 5.05 14.82
CA THR A 35 19.70 4.40 15.83
C THR A 35 20.03 5.34 17.00
N THR A 36 19.45 6.56 17.03
CA THR A 36 19.59 7.47 18.16
C THR A 36 18.99 6.85 19.41
N GLN A 37 19.81 6.67 20.45
CA GLN A 37 19.36 6.13 21.73
C GLN A 37 18.24 6.98 22.35
N GLY A 38 17.17 6.33 22.81
CA GLY A 38 16.02 6.98 23.43
C GLY A 38 15.13 7.78 22.46
N SER A 39 15.36 7.68 21.14
CA SER A 39 14.44 8.25 20.16
C SER A 39 13.14 7.46 20.11
N THR A 40 12.03 8.18 20.01
CA THR A 40 10.73 7.57 19.69
C THR A 40 10.57 7.28 18.20
N TRP A 41 11.48 7.76 17.36
CA TRP A 41 11.44 7.48 15.93
C TRP A 41 12.11 6.13 15.67
N LYS A 42 11.45 5.27 14.91
CA LYS A 42 11.97 3.99 14.44
C LYS A 42 12.59 4.11 13.05
N SER A 43 11.92 4.79 12.13
CA SER A 43 12.45 5.01 10.78
C SER A 43 11.88 6.24 10.10
N LEU A 44 12.63 6.77 9.13
CA LEU A 44 12.14 7.69 8.11
C LEU A 44 12.40 7.08 6.73
N GLU A 45 11.41 7.10 5.86
CA GLU A 45 11.51 6.63 4.50
C GLU A 45 11.09 7.72 3.52
N LEU A 46 11.91 7.96 2.49
CA LEU A 46 11.56 8.74 1.31
C LEU A 46 11.26 7.75 0.18
N THR A 47 10.11 7.89 -0.47
CA THR A 47 9.69 7.02 -1.58
C THR A 47 10.02 7.64 -2.93
N GLU A 48 9.97 6.81 -3.96
CA GLU A 48 10.34 7.12 -5.33
C GLU A 48 9.33 8.06 -6.01
N ASP A 49 8.09 8.09 -5.52
CA ASP A 49 7.00 8.93 -5.99
C ASP A 49 6.85 10.23 -5.18
N GLY A 50 7.77 10.53 -4.27
CA GLY A 50 7.76 11.81 -3.58
C GLY A 50 6.89 11.83 -2.33
N ARG A 51 6.72 10.69 -1.66
CA ARG A 51 6.12 10.61 -0.33
C ARG A 51 7.16 10.32 0.73
N TYR A 52 6.86 10.71 1.96
CA TYR A 52 7.65 10.29 3.11
C TYR A 52 6.76 9.52 4.08
N PHE A 53 7.39 8.63 4.83
CA PHE A 53 6.80 7.90 5.95
C PHE A 53 7.74 7.99 7.14
N ILE A 54 7.22 8.39 8.30
CA ILE A 54 7.93 8.39 9.57
C ILE A 54 7.19 7.42 10.49
N VAL A 55 7.94 6.49 11.06
CA VAL A 55 7.42 5.48 11.98
C VAL A 55 7.88 5.82 13.38
N TYR A 56 6.94 5.92 14.30
CA TYR A 56 7.17 6.14 15.72
C TYR A 56 6.86 4.88 16.52
N ASP A 57 7.61 4.67 17.60
CA ASP A 57 7.30 3.65 18.58
C ASP A 57 5.97 3.95 19.29
N GLY A 58 4.98 3.08 19.08
CA GLY A 58 3.65 3.16 19.67
C GLY A 58 3.64 3.28 21.18
N SER A 59 4.59 2.59 21.85
CA SER A 59 4.66 2.49 23.31
C SER A 59 4.99 3.82 24.00
N VAL A 60 5.57 4.78 23.28
CA VAL A 60 6.00 6.09 23.83
C VAL A 60 5.02 7.22 23.50
N SER A 61 4.02 6.94 22.64
CA SER A 61 3.10 7.97 22.15
C SER A 61 1.97 8.35 23.12
N GLY A 62 1.80 7.61 24.22
CA GLY A 62 0.71 7.83 25.19
C GLY A 62 -0.67 7.46 24.66
N SER A 63 -0.75 6.74 23.52
CA SER A 63 -2.00 6.16 23.02
C SER A 63 -2.56 5.18 24.05
N SER A 64 -3.81 5.38 24.43
CA SER A 64 -4.56 4.55 25.39
C SER A 64 -5.11 3.26 24.78
N SER A 65 -4.67 2.86 23.59
CA SER A 65 -4.99 1.56 23.01
C SER A 65 -4.18 0.50 23.77
N GLN A 66 -4.83 -0.61 24.12
CA GLN A 66 -4.17 -1.74 24.80
C GLN A 66 -3.12 -2.44 23.89
N ASP A 67 -2.98 -1.98 22.65
CA ASP A 67 -2.06 -2.47 21.63
C ASP A 67 -1.02 -1.37 21.35
N ASN A 68 0.27 -1.68 21.60
CA ASN A 68 1.42 -0.79 21.45
C ASN A 68 1.82 -0.61 19.97
N ASP A 69 0.86 -0.30 19.10
CA ASP A 69 1.05 -0.28 17.66
C ASP A 69 1.81 0.97 17.19
N ASP A 70 2.67 0.80 16.20
CA ASP A 70 3.48 1.88 15.66
C ASP A 70 2.63 2.98 15.03
N VAL A 71 2.99 4.23 15.30
CA VAL A 71 2.30 5.39 14.71
C VAL A 71 3.02 5.82 13.45
N ILE A 72 2.27 5.99 12.36
CA ILE A 72 2.82 6.39 11.07
C ILE A 72 2.39 7.81 10.73
N VAL A 73 3.37 8.66 10.42
CA VAL A 73 3.14 9.99 9.87
C VAL A 73 3.61 9.99 8.43
N SER A 74 2.71 10.30 7.49
CA SER A 74 3.02 10.33 6.06
C SER A 74 2.64 11.66 5.42
N GLY A 75 3.25 11.96 4.28
CA GLY A 75 2.97 13.15 3.49
C GLY A 75 3.76 13.16 2.20
N SER A 76 3.71 14.28 1.48
CA SER A 76 4.52 14.50 0.28
C SER A 76 5.84 15.19 0.61
N TYR A 77 6.86 15.00 -0.23
CA TYR A 77 8.09 15.77 -0.17
C TYR A 77 8.51 16.33 -1.53
N GLU A 78 9.25 17.43 -1.46
CA GLU A 78 9.97 18.01 -2.60
C GLU A 78 11.46 18.06 -2.33
N LYS A 79 12.27 17.69 -3.31
CA LYS A 79 13.72 17.88 -3.24
C LYS A 79 14.10 19.29 -3.68
N LYS A 80 14.85 20.02 -2.84
CA LYS A 80 15.39 21.36 -3.10
C LYS A 80 16.90 21.36 -2.87
N GLY A 81 17.65 21.03 -3.92
CA GLY A 81 19.10 20.82 -3.83
C GLY A 81 19.41 19.61 -2.94
N ASN A 82 20.12 19.85 -1.83
CA ASN A 82 20.48 18.80 -0.86
C ASN A 82 19.48 18.66 0.30
N ARG A 83 18.35 19.36 0.24
CA ARG A 83 17.30 19.33 1.26
C ARG A 83 16.03 18.70 0.72
N TYR A 84 15.27 18.06 1.60
CA TYR A 84 13.94 17.53 1.33
C TYR A 84 12.93 18.31 2.15
N VAL A 85 11.98 18.97 1.50
CA VAL A 85 10.88 19.67 2.18
C VAL A 85 9.77 18.66 2.39
N LEU A 86 9.62 18.16 3.61
CA LEU A 86 8.57 17.24 4.02
C LEU A 86 7.33 18.07 4.39
N ASN A 87 6.28 17.99 3.58
CA ASN A 87 5.04 18.72 3.83
C ASN A 87 4.52 18.39 5.23
N THR A 88 4.04 19.38 5.99
CA THR A 88 3.58 19.27 7.40
C THR A 88 4.66 18.97 8.46
N VAL A 89 5.85 18.48 8.10
CA VAL A 89 6.87 18.04 9.06
C VAL A 89 8.07 18.98 9.14
N GLY A 90 8.57 19.51 8.02
CA GLY A 90 9.71 20.44 8.00
C GLY A 90 10.73 20.13 6.91
N GLU A 91 11.95 20.64 7.07
CA GLU A 91 13.05 20.42 6.13
C GLU A 91 14.02 19.37 6.65
N LEU A 92 14.31 18.34 5.85
CA LEU A 92 15.25 17.28 6.15
C LEU A 92 16.53 17.46 5.34
N THR A 93 17.68 17.36 6.01
CA THR A 93 19.00 17.18 5.39
C THR A 93 19.55 15.83 5.79
N ILE A 94 20.13 15.11 4.83
CA ILE A 94 20.72 13.78 5.04
C ILE A 94 22.20 13.84 4.70
N THR A 95 23.04 13.50 5.67
CA THR A 95 24.51 13.48 5.51
C THR A 95 25.01 12.05 5.72
N ALA A 96 25.75 11.53 4.74
CA ALA A 96 26.39 10.22 4.86
C ALA A 96 27.69 10.33 5.67
N ASN A 97 27.88 9.43 6.63
CA ASN A 97 29.04 9.32 7.50
C ASN A 97 29.60 7.89 7.43
N ASN A 98 30.35 7.60 6.35
CA ASN A 98 30.84 6.25 6.02
C ASN A 98 29.68 5.22 5.94
N ASN A 99 29.43 4.48 7.02
CA ASN A 99 28.41 3.44 7.12
C ASN A 99 27.18 3.85 7.94
N SER A 100 27.13 5.08 8.42
CA SER A 100 25.96 5.65 9.11
C SER A 100 25.48 6.91 8.41
N TYR A 101 24.29 7.35 8.76
CA TYR A 101 23.67 8.55 8.23
C TYR A 101 23.25 9.47 9.37
N GLU A 102 23.35 10.76 9.13
CA GLU A 102 22.83 11.79 10.00
C GLU A 102 21.65 12.48 9.33
N LEU A 103 20.52 12.52 10.04
CA LEU A 103 19.29 13.14 9.59
C LEU A 103 19.06 14.39 10.45
N LEU A 104 19.14 15.56 9.83
CA LEU A 104 18.84 16.84 10.47
C LEU A 104 17.47 17.33 9.99
N LEU A 105 16.48 17.30 10.88
CA LEU A 105 15.13 17.78 10.62
C LEU A 105 14.93 19.15 11.29
N THR A 106 14.60 20.17 10.50
CA THR A 106 14.33 21.52 10.98
C THR A 106 12.87 21.91 10.73
N ASN A 107 12.17 22.33 11.79
CA ASN A 107 10.80 22.82 11.72
C ASN A 107 10.65 24.10 12.57
N LYS A 108 10.22 25.20 11.95
CA LYS A 108 9.98 26.51 12.62
C LYS A 108 11.16 26.94 13.52
N GLY A 109 12.38 26.77 13.03
CA GLY A 109 13.63 27.17 13.73
C GLY A 109 14.11 26.19 14.80
N LYS A 110 13.37 25.11 15.09
CA LYS A 110 13.84 24.01 15.95
C LYS A 110 14.44 22.91 15.10
N SER A 111 15.56 22.33 15.52
CA SER A 111 16.21 21.24 14.82
C SER A 111 16.32 19.99 15.68
N LEU A 112 16.02 18.84 15.09
CA LEU A 112 16.21 17.50 15.65
C LEU A 112 17.26 16.80 14.80
N LYS A 113 18.17 16.09 15.47
CA LYS A 113 19.26 15.37 14.82
C LYS A 113 19.19 13.90 15.19
N PHE A 114 19.19 13.05 14.18
CA PHE A 114 19.14 11.60 14.34
C PHE A 114 20.35 10.93 13.70
N SER A 115 20.90 9.92 14.39
CA SER A 115 21.79 8.94 13.79
C SER A 115 20.93 7.81 13.20
N ALA A 116 21.31 7.30 12.04
CA ALA A 116 20.55 6.28 11.34
C ALA A 116 21.43 5.33 10.52
N GLN A 117 20.86 4.20 10.13
CA GLN A 117 21.39 3.28 9.13
C GLN A 117 20.46 3.21 7.92
N LYS A 118 21.03 3.25 6.72
CA LYS A 118 20.25 3.09 5.48
C LYS A 118 19.95 1.60 5.26
N SER A 119 18.68 1.27 5.02
CA SER A 119 18.28 -0.09 4.66
C SER A 119 18.76 -0.47 3.26
N GLY A 120 18.87 -1.77 3.00
CA GLY A 120 19.09 -2.27 1.65
C GLY A 120 17.94 -1.88 0.70
N THR A 121 18.26 -1.78 -0.59
CA THR A 121 17.29 -1.44 -1.63
C THR A 121 17.32 -2.46 -2.75
N LEU A 122 16.14 -2.88 -3.21
CA LEU A 122 15.96 -3.65 -4.43
C LEU A 122 16.54 -2.89 -5.64
N PRO A 123 17.13 -3.61 -6.62
CA PRO A 123 17.67 -2.97 -7.80
C PRO A 123 16.56 -2.39 -8.67
N SER A 124 16.82 -1.25 -9.31
CA SER A 124 15.92 -0.70 -10.32
C SER A 124 15.85 -1.63 -11.54
N ASN A 125 14.63 -2.04 -11.87
CA ASN A 125 14.30 -2.83 -13.07
C ASN A 125 12.83 -2.60 -13.40
N LYS A 126 12.36 -3.06 -14.57
CA LYS A 126 11.00 -2.79 -15.03
C LYS A 126 9.92 -3.11 -13.99
N VAL A 127 9.96 -4.29 -13.38
CA VAL A 127 8.91 -4.77 -12.49
C VAL A 127 8.96 -4.04 -11.14
N ASN A 128 10.15 -3.81 -10.60
CA ASN A 128 10.32 -3.03 -9.37
C ASN A 128 9.90 -1.57 -9.56
N ASP A 129 10.37 -0.93 -10.64
CA ASP A 129 10.04 0.46 -10.97
C ASP A 129 8.53 0.61 -11.23
N GLU A 130 7.86 -0.39 -11.82
CA GLU A 130 6.40 -0.40 -11.99
C GLU A 130 5.68 -0.53 -10.65
N LEU A 131 6.04 -1.49 -9.79
CA LEU A 131 5.38 -1.72 -8.50
C LEU A 131 5.61 -0.60 -7.48
N CYS A 132 6.85 -0.11 -7.35
CA CYS A 132 7.26 0.77 -6.24
C CYS A 132 6.77 2.21 -6.45
N ARG A 133 5.57 2.46 -5.93
CA ARG A 133 4.83 3.74 -5.90
C ARG A 133 3.60 3.61 -5.01
N THR A 134 2.89 4.70 -4.82
CA THR A 134 1.55 4.70 -4.23
C THR A 134 0.48 4.30 -5.25
N TRP A 135 -0.36 3.38 -4.80
CA TRP A 135 -1.54 2.86 -5.46
C TRP A 135 -2.78 3.20 -4.64
N VAL A 136 -3.84 3.71 -5.29
CA VAL A 136 -5.15 3.96 -4.68
C VAL A 136 -6.11 2.82 -5.02
N PHE A 137 -6.78 2.29 -4.01
CA PHE A 137 -7.80 1.26 -4.21
C PHE A 137 -8.95 1.81 -5.07
N SER A 138 -9.40 1.02 -6.05
CA SER A 138 -10.43 1.48 -7.01
C SER A 138 -11.61 0.54 -7.13
N LYS A 139 -11.37 -0.78 -7.12
CA LYS A 139 -12.42 -1.78 -7.29
C LYS A 139 -11.97 -3.10 -6.69
N CYS A 140 -12.92 -3.89 -6.18
CA CYS A 140 -12.67 -5.26 -5.80
C CYS A 140 -13.72 -6.20 -6.41
N TYR A 141 -13.28 -7.41 -6.73
CA TYR A 141 -14.08 -8.51 -7.26
C TYR A 141 -13.80 -9.77 -6.44
N ILE A 142 -14.84 -10.38 -5.89
CA ILE A 142 -14.73 -11.57 -5.07
C ILE A 142 -15.53 -12.71 -5.71
N VAL A 143 -14.89 -13.87 -5.80
CA VAL A 143 -15.52 -15.12 -6.22
C VAL A 143 -15.32 -16.16 -5.14
N VAL A 144 -16.44 -16.73 -4.67
CA VAL A 144 -16.45 -17.89 -3.79
C VAL A 144 -17.08 -19.04 -4.53
N LYS A 145 -16.40 -20.20 -4.56
CA LYS A 145 -16.98 -21.45 -5.06
C LYS A 145 -16.99 -22.52 -3.99
N TYR A 146 -18.01 -23.36 -4.04
CA TYR A 146 -18.09 -24.61 -3.29
C TYR A 146 -18.55 -25.73 -4.21
N ASP A 147 -17.83 -26.85 -4.25
CA ASP A 147 -18.09 -27.95 -5.20
C ASP A 147 -18.17 -27.47 -6.66
N GLY A 148 -17.30 -26.53 -7.03
CA GLY A 148 -17.25 -25.91 -8.36
C GLY A 148 -18.41 -24.96 -8.68
N LYS A 149 -19.44 -24.84 -7.82
CA LYS A 149 -20.56 -23.90 -7.99
C LYS A 149 -20.21 -22.55 -7.37
N LYS A 150 -20.54 -21.46 -8.07
CA LYS A 150 -20.37 -20.09 -7.54
C LYS A 150 -21.40 -19.84 -6.43
N VAL A 151 -20.92 -19.63 -5.21
CA VAL A 151 -21.74 -19.22 -4.05
C VAL A 151 -21.84 -17.70 -3.98
N TYR A 152 -20.73 -17.01 -4.26
CA TYR A 152 -20.67 -15.56 -4.36
C TYR A 152 -19.85 -15.16 -5.59
N ASN A 153 -20.28 -14.12 -6.28
CA ASN A 153 -19.63 -13.62 -7.48
C ASN A 153 -20.07 -12.17 -7.74
N ALA A 154 -19.34 -11.21 -7.17
CA ALA A 154 -19.67 -9.80 -7.31
C ALA A 154 -18.42 -8.93 -7.39
N SER A 155 -18.56 -7.79 -8.05
CA SER A 155 -17.59 -6.69 -7.98
C SER A 155 -18.27 -5.41 -7.55
N SER A 156 -17.60 -4.59 -6.76
CA SER A 156 -18.04 -3.23 -6.47
C SER A 156 -16.83 -2.29 -6.32
N THR A 157 -17.07 -1.00 -6.57
CA THR A 157 -16.17 0.08 -6.16
C THR A 157 -16.44 0.52 -4.72
N SER A 158 -17.56 0.08 -4.13
CA SER A 158 -17.91 0.27 -2.73
C SER A 158 -17.52 -0.97 -1.93
N ALA A 159 -16.49 -0.83 -1.09
CA ALA A 159 -16.06 -1.90 -0.20
C ALA A 159 -17.15 -2.30 0.80
N ASN A 160 -18.01 -1.36 1.23
CA ASN A 160 -19.17 -1.66 2.10
C ASN A 160 -20.16 -2.62 1.43
N GLU A 161 -20.58 -2.32 0.19
CA GLU A 161 -21.53 -3.17 -0.55
C GLU A 161 -20.96 -4.57 -0.80
N LEU A 162 -19.67 -4.63 -1.10
CA LEU A 162 -18.97 -5.87 -1.34
C LEU A 162 -18.89 -6.72 -0.07
N TYR A 163 -18.53 -6.11 1.07
CA TYR A 163 -18.48 -6.77 2.37
C TYR A 163 -19.85 -7.31 2.77
N ASP A 164 -20.89 -6.48 2.72
CA ASP A 164 -22.25 -6.88 3.13
C ASP A 164 -22.76 -8.05 2.27
N GLY A 165 -22.54 -7.99 0.96
CA GLY A 165 -22.92 -9.04 0.03
C GLY A 165 -22.13 -10.34 0.27
N PHE A 166 -20.82 -10.23 0.47
CA PHE A 166 -19.95 -11.36 0.77
C PHE A 166 -20.37 -12.04 2.07
N ARG A 167 -20.45 -11.27 3.17
CA ARG A 167 -20.86 -11.75 4.49
C ARG A 167 -22.23 -12.41 4.46
N SER A 168 -23.19 -11.82 3.76
CA SER A 168 -24.53 -12.39 3.61
C SER A 168 -24.50 -13.76 2.90
N ALA A 169 -23.75 -13.88 1.80
CA ALA A 169 -23.66 -15.10 1.01
C ALA A 169 -23.02 -16.26 1.79
N ILE A 170 -21.91 -16.00 2.49
CA ILE A 170 -21.16 -17.04 3.20
C ILE A 170 -21.90 -17.54 4.45
N ASN A 171 -22.77 -16.72 5.04
CA ASN A 171 -23.52 -17.04 6.25
C ASN A 171 -24.93 -17.59 6.01
N THR A 172 -25.29 -17.89 4.76
CA THR A 172 -26.56 -18.56 4.46
C THR A 172 -26.63 -19.95 5.11
N PRO A 173 -27.83 -20.44 5.51
CA PRO A 173 -27.97 -21.76 6.14
C PRO A 173 -27.39 -22.92 5.33
N GLU A 174 -27.34 -22.80 4.00
CA GLU A 174 -26.78 -23.82 3.11
C GLU A 174 -25.25 -23.93 3.22
N TYR A 175 -24.55 -22.82 3.50
CA TYR A 175 -23.09 -22.71 3.37
C TYR A 175 -22.33 -22.32 4.64
N LYS A 176 -23.00 -21.79 5.67
CA LYS A 176 -22.38 -21.26 6.90
C LYS A 176 -21.44 -22.22 7.63
N ASP A 177 -21.67 -23.54 7.55
CA ASP A 177 -20.82 -24.54 8.22
C ASP A 177 -19.79 -25.18 7.27
N LYS A 178 -19.80 -24.74 6.00
CA LYS A 178 -19.02 -25.32 4.89
C LYS A 178 -17.91 -24.40 4.39
N LEU A 179 -18.09 -23.08 4.46
CA LEU A 179 -17.21 -22.06 3.90
C LEU A 179 -16.22 -21.49 4.92
N LYS A 180 -15.40 -22.35 5.50
CA LYS A 180 -14.44 -21.95 6.55
C LYS A 180 -13.38 -21.00 6.02
N LEU A 181 -12.88 -21.23 4.80
CA LEU A 181 -11.87 -20.37 4.21
C LEU A 181 -12.43 -18.96 3.94
N SER A 182 -13.68 -18.86 3.47
CA SER A 182 -14.33 -17.57 3.25
C SER A 182 -14.61 -16.85 4.57
N GLN A 183 -14.93 -17.58 5.64
CA GLN A 183 -15.08 -17.02 6.98
C GLN A 183 -13.76 -16.47 7.52
N ASP A 184 -12.66 -17.21 7.35
CA ASP A 184 -11.31 -16.75 7.71
C ASP A 184 -10.92 -15.48 6.94
N LYS A 185 -11.46 -15.29 5.73
CA LYS A 185 -11.25 -14.10 4.88
C LYS A 185 -12.22 -12.95 5.14
N GLU A 186 -13.15 -13.07 6.07
CA GLU A 186 -14.13 -12.01 6.34
C GLU A 186 -13.46 -10.73 6.87
N GLU A 187 -12.43 -10.86 7.72
CA GLU A 187 -11.65 -9.74 8.25
C GLU A 187 -10.85 -9.02 7.15
N ASP A 188 -10.19 -9.78 6.27
CA ASP A 188 -9.47 -9.22 5.12
C ASP A 188 -10.39 -8.37 4.23
N VAL A 189 -11.62 -8.85 3.98
CA VAL A 189 -12.61 -8.15 3.16
C VAL A 189 -13.18 -6.92 3.89
N ASP A 190 -13.37 -6.98 5.20
CA ASP A 190 -13.80 -5.82 6.02
C ASP A 190 -12.72 -4.72 6.01
N GLY A 191 -11.44 -5.10 6.09
CA GLY A 191 -10.30 -4.17 6.03
C GLY A 191 -10.25 -3.33 4.74
N LEU A 192 -10.79 -3.85 3.63
CA LEU A 192 -10.89 -3.10 2.36
C LEU A 192 -11.76 -1.84 2.48
N ARG A 193 -12.64 -1.76 3.49
CA ARG A 193 -13.50 -0.59 3.72
C ARG A 193 -12.75 0.62 4.22
N LEU A 194 -11.60 0.38 4.85
CA LEU A 194 -10.76 1.39 5.47
C LEU A 194 -9.60 1.73 4.54
N LEU A 195 -9.20 0.80 3.66
CA LEU A 195 -8.12 0.97 2.69
C LEU A 195 -8.26 2.23 1.81
N ARG A 196 -7.24 3.10 1.85
CA ARG A 196 -7.10 4.21 0.88
C ARG A 196 -6.00 3.95 -0.12
N THR A 197 -4.77 3.82 0.37
CA THR A 197 -3.61 3.66 -0.49
C THR A 197 -2.68 2.58 0.02
N VAL A 198 -2.00 1.92 -0.91
CA VAL A 198 -0.87 1.03 -0.64
C VAL A 198 0.35 1.62 -1.33
N THR A 199 1.45 1.79 -0.61
CA THR A 199 2.71 2.27 -1.18
C THR A 199 3.76 1.20 -1.05
N PHE A 200 4.27 0.71 -2.18
CA PHE A 200 5.42 -0.20 -2.22
C PHE A 200 6.68 0.59 -2.47
N THR A 201 7.80 0.19 -1.86
CA THR A 201 9.09 0.88 -2.04
C THR A 201 10.20 -0.10 -2.39
N HIS A 202 11.28 0.42 -2.97
CA HIS A 202 12.49 -0.36 -3.22
C HIS A 202 13.18 -0.78 -1.92
N ALA A 203 12.88 -0.18 -0.76
CA ALA A 203 13.43 -0.64 0.51
C ALA A 203 12.82 -1.98 0.97
N GLY A 204 11.84 -2.53 0.24
CA GLY A 204 11.13 -3.75 0.61
C GLY A 204 10.09 -3.53 1.70
N SER A 205 9.77 -2.28 2.01
CA SER A 205 8.62 -1.91 2.84
C SER A 205 7.39 -1.68 1.99
N TYR A 206 6.22 -1.89 2.60
CA TYR A 206 4.98 -1.36 2.09
C TYR A 206 4.19 -0.69 3.21
N TYR A 207 3.45 0.35 2.82
CA TYR A 207 2.63 1.15 3.72
C TYR A 207 1.19 1.10 3.27
N VAL A 208 0.27 0.84 4.20
CA VAL A 208 -1.16 1.01 3.94
C VAL A 208 -1.63 2.22 4.72
N THR A 209 -2.26 3.16 4.01
CA THR A 209 -2.97 4.27 4.65
C THR A 209 -4.46 4.02 4.61
N THR A 210 -5.16 4.29 5.70
CA THR A 210 -6.60 4.02 5.80
C THR A 210 -7.42 5.31 5.91
N THR A 211 -8.74 5.18 6.01
CA THR A 211 -9.65 6.29 6.33
C THR A 211 -9.50 6.80 7.75
N ASP A 212 -8.98 5.98 8.64
CA ASP A 212 -8.66 6.33 10.02
C ASP A 212 -7.15 6.12 10.23
N GLY A 213 -6.37 7.19 10.18
CA GLY A 213 -4.90 7.12 10.24
C GLY A 213 -4.31 6.46 11.49
N ARG A 214 -5.14 6.07 12.47
CA ARG A 214 -4.74 5.20 13.60
C ARG A 214 -4.54 3.75 13.20
N GLU A 215 -5.05 3.34 12.04
CA GLU A 215 -4.91 2.00 11.46
C GLU A 215 -3.93 1.98 10.27
N ASP A 216 -3.20 3.09 10.06
CA ASP A 216 -2.10 3.09 9.10
C ASP A 216 -1.05 2.06 9.55
N LEU A 217 -0.61 1.21 8.64
CA LEU A 217 0.35 0.15 8.93
C LEU A 217 1.55 0.19 8.00
N MET A 218 2.65 -0.36 8.51
CA MET A 218 3.88 -0.59 7.77
C MET A 218 4.28 -2.03 7.96
N ASN A 219 4.50 -2.73 6.85
CA ASN A 219 5.01 -4.09 6.82
C ASN A 219 6.04 -4.23 5.69
N TYR A 220 6.46 -5.46 5.42
CA TYR A 220 7.51 -5.77 4.45
C TYR A 220 7.00 -6.69 3.35
N TRP A 221 7.63 -6.57 2.19
CA TRP A 221 7.32 -7.41 1.04
C TRP A 221 8.59 -7.87 0.33
N LYS A 222 8.47 -8.97 -0.39
CA LYS A 222 9.48 -9.43 -1.35
C LYS A 222 8.85 -10.16 -2.52
N TRP A 223 9.60 -10.26 -3.61
CA TRP A 223 9.27 -11.22 -4.65
C TRP A 223 9.50 -12.64 -4.14
N ILE A 224 8.45 -13.45 -4.17
CA ILE A 224 8.57 -14.91 -4.09
C ILE A 224 9.00 -15.46 -5.44
N ASN A 225 8.40 -14.92 -6.51
CA ASN A 225 8.82 -15.16 -7.87
C ASN A 225 8.57 -13.91 -8.73
N ALA A 226 9.62 -13.16 -9.04
CA ALA A 226 9.51 -11.94 -9.85
C ALA A 226 9.11 -12.22 -11.30
N ASN A 227 9.43 -13.40 -11.85
CA ASN A 227 9.07 -13.76 -13.23
C ASN A 227 7.57 -14.06 -13.37
N GLU A 228 6.97 -14.62 -12.32
CA GLU A 228 5.54 -14.91 -12.25
C GLU A 228 4.74 -13.80 -11.54
N LEU A 229 5.42 -12.72 -11.14
CA LEU A 229 4.84 -11.60 -10.38
C LEU A 229 4.14 -12.03 -9.09
N ILE A 230 4.73 -12.98 -8.37
CA ILE A 230 4.24 -13.44 -7.06
C ILE A 230 4.98 -12.67 -5.96
N ILE A 231 4.21 -11.90 -5.20
CA ILE A 231 4.68 -11.13 -4.04
C ILE A 231 4.32 -11.86 -2.76
N GLY A 232 5.16 -11.72 -1.73
CA GLY A 232 4.91 -12.20 -0.38
C GLY A 232 5.04 -11.09 0.65
N PHE A 233 4.23 -11.16 1.70
CA PHE A 233 4.14 -10.15 2.75
C PHE A 233 4.60 -10.70 4.11
N SER A 234 5.16 -9.81 4.93
CA SER A 234 5.62 -10.13 6.29
C SER A 234 5.55 -8.92 7.21
N GLU A 235 5.27 -9.15 8.49
CA GLU A 235 5.46 -8.16 9.55
C GLU A 235 6.95 -8.01 9.93
N ASN A 236 7.76 -9.01 9.59
CA ASN A 236 9.18 -9.06 9.93
C ASN A 236 10.06 -8.60 8.76
N GLU A 237 10.97 -7.67 9.05
CA GLU A 237 11.88 -7.13 8.04
C GLU A 237 12.87 -8.15 7.49
N ASP A 238 13.25 -9.14 8.29
CA ASP A 238 14.16 -10.19 7.85
C ASP A 238 13.51 -11.13 6.81
N LEU A 239 12.19 -11.00 6.61
CA LEU A 239 11.40 -11.74 5.63
C LEU A 239 11.59 -13.25 5.76
N THR A 240 11.92 -13.73 6.97
CA THR A 240 12.16 -15.14 7.27
C THR A 240 10.87 -15.96 7.21
N SER A 241 9.74 -15.35 7.57
CA SER A 241 8.39 -15.85 7.37
C SER A 241 7.63 -14.98 6.38
N VAL A 242 7.00 -15.62 5.39
CA VAL A 242 6.02 -14.97 4.51
C VAL A 242 4.67 -15.55 4.89
N HIS A 243 3.77 -14.68 5.37
CA HIS A 243 2.48 -15.10 5.90
C HIS A 243 1.44 -15.17 4.78
N ASP A 244 1.48 -14.21 3.87
CA ASP A 244 0.54 -14.11 2.75
C ASP A 244 1.27 -13.90 1.43
N GLN A 245 0.63 -14.33 0.35
CA GLN A 245 1.13 -14.17 -1.01
C GLN A 245 0.01 -13.70 -1.93
N ALA A 246 0.37 -12.90 -2.93
CA ALA A 246 -0.56 -12.49 -3.97
C ALA A 246 0.12 -12.56 -5.34
N ALA A 247 -0.68 -12.84 -6.37
CA ALA A 247 -0.25 -12.70 -7.75
C ALA A 247 -0.55 -11.28 -8.23
N LEU A 248 0.41 -10.64 -8.90
CA LEU A 248 0.27 -9.30 -9.43
C LEU A 248 0.12 -9.31 -10.95
N LYS A 249 -0.61 -8.33 -11.47
CA LYS A 249 -0.65 -8.00 -12.90
C LYS A 249 -0.62 -6.50 -13.08
N PHE A 250 0.13 -6.04 -14.08
CA PHE A 250 0.08 -4.66 -14.55
C PHE A 250 -0.69 -4.62 -15.86
N TYR A 251 -1.82 -3.92 -15.88
CA TYR A 251 -2.67 -3.85 -17.06
C TYR A 251 -3.25 -2.45 -17.22
N ASN A 252 -3.09 -1.84 -18.39
CA ASN A 252 -3.60 -0.49 -18.70
C ASN A 252 -3.26 0.58 -17.64
N GLY A 253 -2.03 0.55 -17.12
CA GLY A 253 -1.59 1.51 -16.10
C GLY A 253 -1.99 1.16 -14.67
N GLN A 254 -2.75 0.08 -14.48
CA GLN A 254 -3.30 -0.34 -13.18
C GLN A 254 -2.48 -1.48 -12.58
N LEU A 255 -2.49 -1.55 -11.25
CA LEU A 255 -2.06 -2.72 -10.51
C LEU A 255 -3.29 -3.57 -10.20
N ILE A 256 -3.23 -4.85 -10.52
CA ILE A 256 -4.21 -5.86 -10.14
C ILE A 256 -3.52 -6.84 -9.19
N MET A 257 -4.05 -6.98 -7.99
CA MET A 257 -3.58 -7.94 -6.99
C MET A 257 -4.62 -9.03 -6.82
N VAL A 258 -4.19 -10.29 -6.88
CA VAL A 258 -5.05 -11.46 -6.77
C VAL A 258 -4.59 -12.33 -5.61
N ASP A 259 -5.42 -12.42 -4.58
CA ASP A 259 -5.33 -13.45 -3.55
C ASP A 259 -6.28 -14.58 -3.92
N SER A 260 -5.77 -15.80 -4.02
CA SER A 260 -6.55 -16.98 -4.38
C SER A 260 -6.13 -18.15 -3.53
N GLN A 261 -7.10 -18.74 -2.84
CA GLN A 261 -6.89 -19.86 -1.94
C GLN A 261 -7.94 -20.93 -2.19
N SER A 262 -7.55 -22.18 -1.99
CA SER A 262 -8.44 -23.33 -2.09
C SER A 262 -8.21 -24.26 -0.91
N LYS A 263 -9.29 -24.73 -0.29
CA LYS A 263 -9.23 -25.70 0.81
C LYS A 263 -10.35 -26.71 0.66
N GLY A 264 -9.98 -27.95 0.33
CA GLY A 264 -10.95 -29.01 0.08
C GLY A 264 -11.86 -28.67 -1.11
N ARG A 265 -13.13 -28.40 -0.83
CA ARG A 265 -14.16 -28.11 -1.85
C ARG A 265 -14.39 -26.63 -2.10
N GLU A 266 -13.73 -25.78 -1.30
CA GLU A 266 -13.91 -24.34 -1.31
C GLU A 266 -12.76 -23.66 -2.06
N GLU A 267 -13.11 -22.68 -2.88
CA GLU A 267 -12.19 -21.78 -3.56
C GLU A 267 -12.63 -20.34 -3.29
N VAL A 268 -11.71 -19.50 -2.84
CA VAL A 268 -11.93 -18.06 -2.65
C VAL A 268 -10.92 -17.32 -3.50
N THR A 269 -11.38 -16.35 -4.27
CA THR A 269 -10.51 -15.45 -5.04
C THR A 269 -10.95 -14.02 -4.82
N ILE A 270 -10.03 -13.19 -4.34
CA ILE A 270 -10.20 -11.75 -4.13
C ILE A 270 -9.28 -11.05 -5.13
N THR A 271 -9.85 -10.27 -6.03
CA THR A 271 -9.13 -9.48 -7.02
C THR A 271 -9.32 -8.01 -6.72
N MET A 272 -8.24 -7.32 -6.40
CA MET A 272 -8.21 -5.89 -6.10
C MET A 272 -7.55 -5.14 -7.25
N GLU A 273 -8.20 -4.07 -7.71
CA GLU A 273 -7.71 -3.17 -8.74
C GLU A 273 -7.31 -1.84 -8.11
N PHE A 274 -6.13 -1.35 -8.47
CA PHE A 274 -5.58 -0.10 -7.99
C PHE A 274 -5.15 0.81 -9.14
N GLN A 275 -5.37 2.11 -8.94
CA GLN A 275 -4.84 3.15 -9.83
C GLN A 275 -3.54 3.73 -9.25
N PRO A 276 -2.58 4.14 -10.08
CA PRO A 276 -1.42 4.88 -9.58
C PRO A 276 -1.88 6.26 -9.09
N VAL A 277 -1.31 6.73 -7.97
CA VAL A 277 -1.51 8.12 -7.56
C VAL A 277 -0.66 9.02 -8.45
N HIS A 278 -1.31 9.90 -9.20
CA HIS A 278 -0.60 10.93 -9.96
C HIS A 278 -0.16 12.04 -9.00
N THR A 279 1.15 12.28 -8.95
CA THR A 279 1.77 13.28 -8.07
C THR A 279 1.75 14.69 -8.66
N ASP A 280 1.06 14.90 -9.78
CA ASP A 280 0.93 16.21 -10.42
C ASP A 280 -0.21 17.01 -9.76
N ARG A 281 0.13 17.70 -8.67
CA ARG A 281 -0.58 18.89 -8.18
C ARG A 281 0.41 19.95 -7.72
#